data_AF-A0A9P1HJ77-F1
#
_entry.id   AF-A0A9P1HJ77-F1
#
_cell.length_a   1.000
_cell.length_b   1.000
_cell.length_c   1.000
_cell.angle_alpha   90.00
_cell.angle_beta   90.00
_cell.angle_gamma   90.00
#
_symmetry.space_group_name_H-M   'P 1'
#
loop_
_entity.id
_entity.type
_entity.pdbx_description
1 polymer ?
#
loop_
_entity_poly.entity_id
_entity_poly.type
_entity_poly.pdbx_seq_one_letter_code
_entity_poly.pdbx_strand_id
1 'polypeptide(L)'
;MDKQSSESGIDTMHGSSDTGSSCYQSYTEMTAEQEFFLYELETTDSNSMGLVLRAIYDCGDVNKFTRALEHRIQQYNKNIERVCTFHYKEFVESMKVLLELRKQCDDIKVSDDYVMNDIHILNVLE
;
A
#
# COMPACT_ATOMS: atom_id res chain seq x y z
N MET A 1 -22.20 50.96 28.02
CA MET A 1 -21.99 51.95 26.93
C MET A 1 -20.98 51.34 25.99
N ASP A 2 -21.44 51.06 24.77
CA ASP A 2 -20.68 50.84 23.52
C ASP A 2 -19.74 49.61 23.48
N LYS A 3 -19.68 48.76 22.45
CA LYS A 3 -20.28 48.73 21.10
C LYS A 3 -19.96 47.37 20.44
N GLN A 4 -20.86 46.91 19.57
CA GLN A 4 -20.65 46.19 18.28
C GLN A 4 -20.02 44.77 18.30
N SER A 5 -20.78 43.73 17.91
CA SER A 5 -20.94 43.15 16.54
C SER A 5 -19.68 42.36 16.11
N SER A 6 -19.70 41.14 15.56
CA SER A 6 -20.60 40.56 14.56
C SER A 6 -20.21 39.09 14.27
N GLU A 7 -21.19 38.32 13.78
CA GLU A 7 -21.11 37.19 12.83
C GLU A 7 -20.49 35.84 13.24
N SER A 8 -21.39 34.89 13.49
CA SER A 8 -21.16 33.45 13.51
C SER A 8 -21.20 32.85 12.09
N GLY A 9 -20.09 32.21 11.74
CA GLY A 9 -19.88 31.04 10.86
C GLY A 9 -20.87 30.75 9.72
N ILE A 10 -20.38 30.89 8.47
CA ILE A 10 -20.89 30.17 7.30
C ILE A 10 -19.69 29.52 6.59
N ASP A 11 -19.89 28.26 6.22
CA ASP A 11 -18.96 27.25 5.72
C ASP A 11 -18.06 27.66 4.54
N THR A 12 -16.84 27.11 4.52
CA THR A 12 -16.23 26.71 3.25
C THR A 12 -15.41 25.43 3.45
N MET A 13 -15.94 24.37 2.85
CA MET A 13 -15.37 23.07 2.64
C MET A 13 -13.98 23.18 1.98
N HIS A 14 -12.92 22.78 2.69
CA HIS A 14 -11.60 22.55 2.10
C HIS A 14 -11.43 21.04 1.89
N GLY A 15 -11.72 20.58 0.67
CA GLY A 15 -11.30 19.28 0.21
C GLY A 15 -9.79 19.31 0.00
N SER A 16 -9.04 18.74 0.95
CA SER A 16 -7.65 18.38 0.72
C SER A 16 -7.60 17.09 -0.08
N SER A 17 -7.36 17.24 -1.38
CA SER A 17 -6.87 16.17 -2.24
C SER A 17 -5.46 15.77 -1.81
N ASP A 18 -5.33 14.60 -1.21
CA ASP A 18 -4.04 13.94 -0.99
C ASP A 18 -3.54 13.32 -2.30
N THR A 19 -3.25 14.16 -3.30
CA THR A 19 -2.48 13.70 -4.46
C THR A 19 -1.00 13.69 -4.10
N GLY A 20 -0.51 12.50 -3.77
CA GLY A 20 0.87 12.08 -3.97
C GLY A 20 1.93 13.01 -3.35
N SER A 21 2.14 12.88 -2.05
CA SER A 21 3.42 13.29 -1.47
C SER A 21 4.51 12.41 -2.08
N SER A 22 5.11 12.89 -3.17
CA SER A 22 6.43 12.46 -3.60
C SER A 22 7.38 12.85 -2.48
N CYS A 23 7.55 11.93 -1.52
CA CYS A 23 8.67 12.02 -0.61
C CYS A 23 9.90 11.96 -1.51
N TYR A 24 10.57 13.09 -1.69
CA TYR A 24 11.94 13.12 -2.15
C TYR A 24 12.71 12.30 -1.11
N GLN A 25 12.83 11.00 -1.38
CA GLN A 25 13.69 10.12 -0.63
C GLN A 25 15.07 10.76 -0.73
N SER A 26 15.64 11.12 0.41
CA SER A 26 17.06 11.40 0.51
C SER A 26 17.75 10.07 0.20
N TYR A 27 17.96 9.79 -1.08
CA TYR A 27 18.78 8.68 -1.51
C TYR A 27 20.16 9.02 -1.01
N THR A 28 20.73 8.14 -0.18
CA THR A 28 22.17 8.17 0.04
C THR A 28 22.77 8.01 -1.35
N GLU A 29 23.31 9.10 -1.91
CA GLU A 29 23.73 9.13 -3.31
C GLU A 29 24.88 8.13 -3.47
N MET A 30 24.56 6.96 -4.04
CA MET A 30 25.52 5.92 -4.31
C MET A 30 26.30 6.27 -5.57
N THR A 31 27.60 6.00 -5.57
CA THR A 31 28.42 6.22 -6.76
C THR A 31 28.03 5.21 -7.85
N ALA A 32 28.23 5.59 -9.12
CA ALA A 32 27.97 4.70 -10.25
C ALA A 32 28.71 3.35 -10.14
N GLU A 33 29.90 3.35 -9.56
CA GLU A 33 30.67 2.14 -9.27
C GLU A 33 29.99 1.25 -8.21
N GLN A 34 29.41 1.84 -7.16
CA GLN A 34 28.68 1.08 -6.13
C GLN A 34 27.40 0.47 -6.72
N GLU A 35 26.68 1.23 -7.55
CA GLU A 35 25.52 0.73 -8.28
C GLU A 35 25.89 -0.42 -9.20
N PHE A 36 26.99 -0.29 -9.95
CA PHE A 36 27.47 -1.34 -10.83
C PHE A 36 27.77 -2.64 -10.07
N PHE A 37 28.55 -2.58 -8.99
CA PHE A 37 28.89 -3.78 -8.23
C PHE A 37 27.68 -4.40 -7.53
N LEU A 38 26.73 -3.60 -7.06
CA LEU A 38 25.49 -4.13 -6.48
C LEU A 38 24.62 -4.81 -7.51
N TYR A 39 24.49 -4.22 -8.70
CA TYR A 39 23.79 -4.85 -9.82
C TYR A 39 24.46 -6.17 -10.23
N GLU A 40 25.78 -6.20 -10.33
CA GLU A 40 26.52 -7.43 -10.63
C GLU A 40 26.28 -8.48 -9.55
N LEU A 41 26.33 -8.14 -8.26
CA LEU A 41 26.01 -9.09 -7.18
C LEU A 41 24.55 -9.60 -7.25
N GLU A 42 23.61 -8.76 -7.65
CA GLU A 42 22.19 -9.12 -7.75
C GLU A 42 21.87 -10.02 -8.95
N THR A 43 22.68 -9.95 -10.00
CA THR A 43 22.41 -10.63 -11.28
C THR A 43 23.39 -11.76 -11.61
N THR A 44 24.53 -11.83 -10.91
CA THR A 44 25.55 -12.86 -11.12
C THR A 44 25.12 -14.18 -10.48
N ASP A 45 25.32 -15.27 -11.21
CA ASP A 45 25.13 -16.62 -10.70
C ASP A 45 26.00 -16.89 -9.46
N SER A 46 25.45 -17.67 -8.50
CA SER A 46 26.15 -18.01 -7.26
C SER A 46 27.54 -18.62 -7.47
N ASN A 47 27.77 -19.33 -8.59
CA ASN A 47 29.06 -19.94 -8.94
C ASN A 47 30.15 -18.93 -9.34
N SER A 48 29.79 -17.73 -9.79
CA SER A 48 30.70 -16.67 -10.23
C SER A 48 30.74 -15.45 -9.29
N MET A 49 29.92 -15.46 -8.24
CA MET A 49 29.86 -14.42 -7.20
C MET A 49 31.25 -14.08 -6.61
N GLY A 50 32.12 -15.08 -6.47
CA GLY A 50 33.48 -14.89 -5.97
C GLY A 50 34.32 -13.92 -6.81
N LEU A 51 34.07 -13.81 -8.13
CA LEU A 51 34.77 -12.88 -9.01
C LEU A 51 34.35 -11.43 -8.74
N VAL A 52 33.06 -11.20 -8.54
CA VAL A 52 32.52 -9.86 -8.20
C VAL A 52 33.03 -9.42 -6.83
N LEU A 53 32.99 -10.31 -5.83
CA LEU A 53 33.53 -10.02 -4.50
C LEU A 53 35.03 -9.74 -4.52
N ARG A 54 35.79 -10.46 -5.36
CA ARG A 54 37.22 -10.19 -5.55
C ARG A 54 37.44 -8.80 -6.16
N ALA A 55 36.68 -8.43 -7.18
CA ALA A 55 36.77 -7.10 -7.78
C ALA A 55 36.44 -5.97 -6.80
N ILE A 56 35.41 -6.15 -5.95
CA ILE A 56 35.06 -5.20 -4.89
C ILE A 56 36.21 -5.04 -3.89
N TYR A 57 36.82 -6.15 -3.47
CA TYR A 57 37.95 -6.12 -2.54
C TYR A 57 39.17 -5.44 -3.16
N ASP A 58 39.44 -5.72 -4.43
CA ASP A 58 40.57 -5.16 -5.18
C ASP A 58 40.36 -3.65 -5.49
N CYS A 59 39.11 -3.18 -5.59
CA CYS A 59 38.75 -1.74 -5.73
C CYS A 59 38.94 -0.90 -4.46
N GLY A 60 39.29 -1.51 -3.31
CA GLY A 60 39.75 -0.79 -2.13
C GLY A 60 38.75 -0.73 -0.98
N ASP A 61 38.02 0.39 -0.80
CA ASP A 61 37.23 0.66 0.43
C ASP A 61 35.98 -0.24 0.52
N VAL A 62 36.20 -1.46 1.02
CA VAL A 62 35.15 -2.44 1.30
C VAL A 62 34.11 -1.88 2.27
N ASN A 63 34.50 -1.06 3.26
CA ASN A 63 33.54 -0.48 4.20
C ASN A 63 32.56 0.47 3.50
N LYS A 64 33.03 1.23 2.52
CA LYS A 64 32.17 2.07 1.67
C LYS A 64 31.19 1.22 0.86
N PHE A 65 31.64 0.09 0.32
CA PHE A 65 30.74 -0.85 -0.35
C PHE A 65 29.73 -1.48 0.60
N THR A 66 30.16 -1.94 1.79
CA THR A 66 29.29 -2.52 2.82
C THR A 66 28.17 -1.55 3.22
N ARG A 67 28.47 -0.25 3.37
CA ARG A 67 27.44 0.76 3.64
C ARG A 67 26.43 0.91 2.49
N ALA A 68 26.88 0.85 1.24
CA ALA A 68 25.98 0.88 0.08
C ALA A 68 25.12 -0.37 -0.01
N LEU A 69 25.69 -1.55 0.28
CA LEU A 69 24.95 -2.81 0.34
C LEU A 69 23.86 -2.77 1.42
N GLU A 70 24.19 -2.31 2.62
CA GLU A 70 23.21 -2.14 3.71
C GLU A 70 22.08 -1.19 3.29
N HIS A 71 22.41 -0.05 2.66
CA HIS A 71 21.41 0.87 2.14
C HIS A 71 20.50 0.22 1.10
N ARG A 72 21.06 -0.56 0.16
CA ARG A 72 20.29 -1.28 -0.87
C ARG A 72 19.37 -2.34 -0.27
N ILE A 73 19.82 -3.08 0.74
CA ILE A 73 19.00 -4.04 1.50
C ILE A 73 17.84 -3.31 2.19
N GLN A 74 18.09 -2.18 2.85
CA GLN A 74 17.03 -1.39 3.49
C GLN A 74 16.03 -0.82 2.49
N GLN A 75 16.50 -0.40 1.31
CA GLN A 75 15.63 0.04 0.22
C GLN A 75 14.72 -1.09 -0.26
N TYR A 76 15.24 -2.31 -0.42
CA TYR A 76 14.42 -3.48 -0.74
C TYR A 76 13.43 -3.81 0.36
N ASN A 77 13.84 -3.80 1.63
CA ASN A 77 12.91 -4.03 2.75
C ASN A 77 11.74 -3.05 2.73
N LYS A 78 12.00 -1.74 2.53
CA LYS A 78 10.95 -0.72 2.39
C LYS A 78 10.05 -0.97 1.19
N ASN A 79 10.61 -1.40 0.06
CA ASN A 79 9.84 -1.68 -1.14
C ASN A 79 8.94 -2.92 -0.97
N ILE A 80 9.48 -3.99 -0.38
CA ILE A 80 8.75 -5.21 -0.03
C ILE A 80 7.61 -4.86 0.92
N GLU A 81 7.88 -4.14 2.01
CA GLU A 81 6.87 -3.71 2.97
C GLU A 81 5.76 -2.90 2.30
N ARG A 82 6.11 -1.98 1.40
CA ARG A 82 5.14 -1.17 0.65
C ARG A 82 4.23 -2.04 -0.21
N VAL A 83 4.79 -2.97 -0.97
CA VAL A 83 4.04 -3.88 -1.85
C VAL A 83 3.14 -4.80 -1.04
N CYS A 84 3.67 -5.40 0.03
CA CYS A 84 2.90 -6.25 0.93
C CYS A 84 1.74 -5.47 1.57
N THR A 85 2.00 -4.26 2.06
CA THR A 85 0.97 -3.41 2.68
C THR A 85 -0.11 -3.01 1.67
N PHE A 86 0.28 -2.67 0.45
CA PHE A 86 -0.65 -2.32 -0.61
C PHE A 86 -1.61 -3.48 -0.90
N HIS A 87 -1.10 -4.67 -1.20
CA HIS A 87 -1.94 -5.82 -1.52
C HIS A 87 -2.75 -6.32 -0.31
N TYR A 88 -2.23 -6.19 0.90
CA TYR A 88 -3.01 -6.50 2.11
C TYR A 88 -4.22 -5.59 2.25
N LYS A 89 -4.06 -4.29 2.00
CA LYS A 89 -5.18 -3.33 2.01
C LYS A 89 -6.22 -3.67 0.94
N GLU A 90 -5.78 -3.93 -0.30
CA GLU A 90 -6.68 -4.33 -1.40
C GLU A 90 -7.48 -5.60 -1.06
N PHE A 91 -6.82 -6.58 -0.44
CA PHE A 91 -7.45 -7.81 0.02
C PHE A 91 -8.52 -7.53 1.09
N VAL A 92 -8.21 -6.71 2.09
CA VAL A 92 -9.16 -6.34 3.15
C VAL A 92 -10.36 -5.59 2.58
N GLU A 93 -10.17 -4.66 1.65
CA GLU A 93 -11.28 -3.96 1.00
C GLU A 93 -12.16 -4.93 0.18
N SER A 94 -11.54 -5.85 -0.56
CA SER A 94 -12.27 -6.89 -1.30
C SER A 94 -13.11 -7.77 -0.37
N MET A 95 -12.57 -8.15 0.80
CA MET A 95 -13.32 -8.91 1.81
C MET A 95 -14.51 -8.13 2.37
N LYS A 96 -14.36 -6.83 2.63
CA LYS A 96 -15.48 -6.00 3.10
C LYS A 96 -16.62 -5.95 2.08
N VAL A 97 -16.30 -5.78 0.80
CA VAL A 97 -17.29 -5.78 -0.28
C VAL A 97 -18.03 -7.12 -0.35
N LEU A 98 -17.31 -8.24 -0.22
CA LEU A 98 -17.94 -9.57 -0.21
C LEU A 98 -18.86 -9.78 0.99
N LEU A 99 -18.49 -9.29 2.17
CA LEU A 99 -19.34 -9.37 3.37
C LEU A 99 -20.62 -8.55 3.21
N GLU A 100 -20.51 -7.35 2.63
CA GLU A 100 -21.67 -6.50 2.36
C GLU A 100 -22.59 -7.13 1.31
N LEU A 101 -22.03 -7.69 0.23
CA LEU A 101 -22.80 -8.43 -0.78
C LEU A 101 -23.56 -9.59 -0.16
N ARG A 102 -22.91 -10.37 0.71
CA ARG A 102 -23.55 -11.48 1.42
C ARG A 102 -24.75 -10.99 2.23
N LYS A 103 -24.58 -9.90 2.99
CA LYS A 103 -25.66 -9.32 3.79
C LYS A 103 -26.85 -8.92 2.91
N GLN A 104 -26.59 -8.25 1.78
CA GLN A 104 -27.64 -7.87 0.84
C GLN A 104 -28.37 -9.08 0.26
N CYS A 105 -27.64 -10.16 -0.09
CA CYS A 105 -28.26 -11.40 -0.53
C CYS A 105 -29.14 -12.04 0.55
N ASP A 106 -28.71 -12.00 1.81
CA ASP A 106 -29.48 -12.55 2.93
C ASP A 106 -30.74 -11.69 3.19
N ASP A 107 -30.65 -10.36 3.09
CA ASP A 107 -31.81 -9.45 3.20
C ASP A 107 -32.85 -9.72 2.09
N ILE A 108 -32.40 -9.94 0.84
CA ILE A 108 -33.28 -10.28 -0.29
C ILE A 108 -34.00 -11.61 -0.04
N LYS A 109 -33.29 -12.66 0.39
CA LYS A 109 -33.91 -13.97 0.69
C LYS A 109 -35.01 -13.84 1.73
N VAL A 110 -34.74 -13.08 2.80
CA VAL A 110 -35.74 -12.83 3.85
C VAL A 110 -36.97 -12.13 3.27
N SER A 111 -36.79 -11.15 2.38
CA SER A 111 -37.92 -10.47 1.74
C SER A 111 -38.74 -11.39 0.82
N ASP A 112 -38.09 -12.27 0.07
CA ASP A 112 -38.76 -13.26 -0.79
C ASP A 112 -39.61 -14.23 0.05
N ASP A 113 -39.10 -14.67 1.20
CA ASP A 113 -39.83 -15.55 2.13
C ASP A 113 -41.09 -14.88 2.68
N TYR A 114 -41.05 -13.59 3.02
CA TYR A 114 -42.22 -12.84 3.47
C TYR A 114 -43.27 -12.69 2.37
N VAL A 115 -42.86 -12.33 1.15
CA VAL A 115 -43.78 -12.19 0.01
C VAL A 115 -44.46 -13.52 -0.32
N MET A 116 -43.71 -14.62 -0.29
CA MET A 116 -44.28 -15.95 -0.53
C MET A 116 -45.27 -16.36 0.57
N ASN A 117 -44.99 -16.03 1.82
CA ASN A 117 -45.91 -16.28 2.92
C ASN A 117 -47.19 -15.43 2.81
N ASP A 118 -47.09 -14.16 2.45
CA ASP A 118 -48.23 -13.27 2.27
C ASP A 118 -49.14 -13.73 1.12
N ILE A 119 -48.56 -14.14 -0.03
CA ILE A 119 -49.30 -14.74 -1.15
C ILE A 119 -49.97 -16.04 -0.71
N HIS A 120 -49.28 -16.88 0.07
CA HIS A 120 -49.86 -18.13 0.57
C HIS A 120 -51.06 -17.89 1.49
N ILE A 121 -50.97 -16.93 2.42
CA ILE A 121 -52.08 -16.56 3.30
C ILE A 121 -53.27 -16.01 2.51
N LEU A 122 -53.03 -15.16 1.51
CA LEU A 122 -54.10 -14.62 0.65
C LEU A 122 -54.81 -15.73 -0.12
N ASN A 123 -54.08 -16.71 -0.67
CA ASN A 123 -54.66 -17.85 -1.39
C ASN A 123 -55.42 -18.83 -0.49
N VAL A 124 -55.19 -18.84 0.83
CA VAL A 124 -55.91 -19.71 1.78
C VAL A 124 -57.20 -19.07 2.29
N LEU A 125 -57.33 -17.75 2.19
CA LEU A 125 -58.49 -16.98 2.65
C LEU A 125 -59.56 -16.77 1.56
N GLU A 126 -59.29 -17.18 0.31
CA GLU A 126 -60.21 -17.16 -0.83
C GLU A 126 -60.82 -18.55 -1.09
#